data_AF-A0A182J482-F1
#
_entry.id   AF-A0A182J482-F1
#
_cell.length_a   1.000
_cell.length_b   1.000
_cell.length_c   1.000
_cell.angle_alpha   90.00
_cell.angle_beta   90.00
_cell.angle_gamma   90.00
#
_symmetry.space_group_name_H-M   'P 1'
#
loop_
_entity.id
_entity.type
_entity.pdbx_description
1 polymer ?
#
loop_
_entity_poly.entity_id
_entity_poly.type
_entity_poly.pdbx_seq_one_letter_code
_entity_poly.pdbx_strand_id
1 'polypeptide(L)'
;MFANKSSDLLRALSFVRKDLQMLTNQIISVARNMGLQARRNYGVSAVLLSKATDPIQQLFVTKLRDYAQKSKSAGGKLVDASPEIEKELKTEMDKLAKQYGGAKGEDMTAFPAFKFEDPTVDPINAHA
;
A
#
# COMPACT_ATOMS: atom_id res chain seq x y z
N MET A 1 -33.51 49.73 -43.89
CA MET A 1 -32.68 48.94 -42.94
C MET A 1 -32.45 49.77 -41.68
N PHE A 2 -33.40 49.84 -40.75
CA PHE A 2 -33.13 50.39 -39.41
C PHE A 2 -33.87 49.51 -38.40
N ALA A 3 -33.33 48.31 -38.21
CA ALA A 3 -33.81 47.44 -37.15
C ALA A 3 -33.55 48.13 -35.80
N ASN A 4 -34.60 48.10 -35.00
CA ASN A 4 -34.82 48.79 -33.74
C ASN A 4 -33.70 48.53 -32.71
N LYS A 5 -32.70 49.42 -32.66
CA LYS A 5 -31.56 49.42 -31.72
C LYS A 5 -32.01 49.37 -30.24
N SER A 6 -33.20 49.87 -29.92
CA SER A 6 -33.79 49.79 -28.57
C SER A 6 -34.24 48.36 -28.23
N SER A 7 -34.81 47.63 -29.19
CA SER A 7 -35.20 46.23 -28.98
C SER A 7 -34.01 45.29 -28.80
N ASP A 8 -32.89 45.57 -29.48
CA ASP A 8 -31.65 44.79 -29.32
C ASP A 8 -31.00 45.03 -27.95
N LEU A 9 -31.03 46.28 -27.45
CA LEU A 9 -30.57 46.60 -26.10
C LEU A 9 -31.41 45.93 -25.01
N LEU A 10 -32.74 45.88 -25.19
CA LEU A 10 -33.64 45.20 -24.24
C LEU A 10 -33.42 43.68 -24.25
N ARG A 11 -33.17 43.09 -25.42
CA ARG A 11 -32.81 41.67 -25.54
C ARG A 11 -31.47 41.38 -24.85
N ALA A 12 -30.46 42.21 -25.08
CA ALA A 12 -29.15 42.10 -24.42
C ALA A 12 -29.27 42.24 -22.89
N LEU A 13 -30.03 43.21 -22.39
CA LEU A 13 -30.30 43.38 -20.95
C LEU A 13 -31.04 42.18 -20.37
N SER A 14 -32.03 41.63 -21.09
CA SER A 14 -32.76 40.43 -20.65
C SER A 14 -31.87 39.19 -20.60
N PHE A 15 -30.92 39.08 -21.54
CA PHE A 15 -29.95 38.00 -21.62
C PHE A 15 -28.97 38.06 -20.44
N VAL A 16 -28.36 39.23 -20.22
CA VAL A 16 -27.46 39.49 -19.08
C VAL A 16 -28.17 39.26 -17.74
N ARG A 17 -29.44 39.68 -17.62
CA ARG A 17 -30.25 39.42 -16.42
C ARG A 17 -30.48 37.93 -16.19
N LYS A 18 -30.76 37.17 -17.25
CA LYS A 18 -31.03 35.73 -17.19
C LYS A 18 -29.78 34.94 -16.82
N ASP A 19 -28.62 35.30 -17.37
CA ASP A 19 -27.34 34.69 -17.03
C ASP A 19 -26.95 34.98 -15.58
N LEU A 20 -27.15 36.22 -15.12
CA LEU A 20 -26.93 36.57 -13.72
C LEU A 20 -27.84 35.73 -12.80
N GLN A 21 -29.11 35.57 -13.15
CA GLN A 21 -30.05 34.72 -12.38
C GLN A 21 -29.63 33.24 -12.36
N MET A 22 -29.15 32.70 -13.48
CA MET A 22 -28.65 31.33 -13.54
C MET A 22 -27.41 31.13 -12.66
N LEU A 23 -26.47 32.08 -12.68
CA LEU A 23 -25.28 32.06 -11.82
C LEU A 23 -25.65 32.09 -10.33
N THR A 24 -26.59 32.97 -9.94
CA THR A 24 -27.03 33.06 -8.53
C THR A 24 -27.68 31.77 -8.06
N ASN A 25 -28.53 31.15 -8.88
CA ASN A 25 -29.18 29.87 -8.54
C ASN A 25 -28.17 28.73 -8.41
N GLN A 26 -27.15 28.69 -9.27
CA GLN A 26 -26.06 27.72 -9.17
C GLN A 26 -25.26 27.92 -7.89
N ILE A 27 -24.87 29.15 -7.55
CA ILE A 27 -24.13 29.47 -6.32
C ILE A 27 -24.94 29.06 -5.08
N ILE A 28 -26.25 29.36 -5.03
CA ILE A 28 -27.13 28.97 -3.93
C ILE A 28 -27.20 27.43 -3.81
N SER A 29 -27.28 26.72 -4.94
CA SER A 29 -27.31 25.25 -4.94
C SER A 29 -26.01 24.65 -4.44
N VAL A 30 -24.86 25.20 -4.84
CA VAL A 30 -23.53 24.74 -4.41
C VAL A 30 -23.35 25.03 -2.93
N ALA A 31 -23.71 26.23 -2.46
CA ALA A 31 -23.61 26.59 -1.05
C ALA A 31 -24.44 25.66 -0.15
N ARG A 32 -25.67 25.31 -0.56
CA ARG A 32 -26.52 24.35 0.17
C ARG A 32 -25.93 22.95 0.17
N ASN A 33 -25.45 22.46 -0.97
CA ASN A 33 -24.82 21.15 -1.07
C ASN A 33 -23.53 21.07 -0.24
N MET A 34 -22.69 22.09 -0.29
CA MET A 34 -21.48 22.21 0.54
C MET A 34 -21.83 22.23 2.03
N GLY A 35 -22.86 22.98 2.45
CA GLY A 35 -23.34 22.96 3.83
C GLY A 35 -23.85 21.59 4.27
N LEU A 36 -24.58 20.87 3.40
CA LEU A 36 -25.02 19.49 3.65
C LEU A 36 -23.84 18.52 3.77
N GLN A 37 -22.85 18.62 2.89
CA GLN A 37 -21.65 17.79 2.94
C GLN A 37 -20.80 18.10 4.18
N ALA A 38 -20.66 19.36 4.56
CA ALA A 38 -19.96 19.74 5.79
C ALA A 38 -20.65 19.18 7.03
N ARG A 39 -21.99 19.26 7.11
CA ARG A 39 -22.75 18.70 8.25
C ARG A 39 -22.68 17.18 8.33
N ARG A 40 -22.73 16.48 7.19
CA ARG A 40 -22.61 15.01 7.15
C ARG A 40 -21.21 14.53 7.50
N ASN A 41 -20.17 15.25 7.07
CA ASN A 41 -18.78 14.86 7.30
C ASN A 41 -18.17 15.45 8.59
N TYR A 42 -18.91 16.28 9.34
CA TYR A 42 -18.42 16.92 10.57
C TYR A 42 -17.93 15.91 11.63
N GLY A 43 -18.55 14.73 11.71
CA GLY A 43 -18.11 13.67 12.61
C GLY A 43 -16.75 13.07 12.24
N VAL A 44 -16.40 13.01 10.95
CA VAL A 44 -15.11 12.49 10.47
C VAL A 44 -13.98 13.46 10.83
N SER A 45 -14.24 14.77 10.79
CA SER A 45 -13.29 15.79 11.25
C SER A 45 -12.93 15.62 12.73
N ALA A 46 -13.83 15.11 13.58
CA ALA A 46 -13.51 14.85 15.00
C ALA A 46 -12.46 13.75 15.16
N VAL A 47 -12.50 12.70 14.33
CA VAL A 47 -11.50 11.61 14.33
C VAL A 47 -10.17 12.06 13.72
N LEU A 48 -10.22 12.94 12.70
CA LEU A 48 -9.01 13.50 12.11
C LEU A 48 -8.33 14.53 13.02
N LEU A 49 -9.10 15.32 13.76
CA LEU A 49 -8.58 16.29 14.75
C LEU A 49 -8.37 15.71 16.14
N SER A 50 -8.86 14.50 16.43
CA SER A 50 -8.50 13.79 17.65
C SER A 50 -7.04 13.38 17.56
N LYS A 51 -6.16 14.29 17.97
CA LYS A 51 -4.88 13.89 18.55
C LYS A 51 -5.20 12.87 19.63
N ALA A 52 -4.46 11.76 19.66
CA ALA A 52 -4.55 10.77 20.72
C ALA A 52 -4.52 11.49 22.08
N THR A 53 -5.69 11.64 22.71
CA THR A 53 -5.87 12.53 23.87
C THR A 53 -5.18 11.96 25.10
N ASP A 54 -5.02 10.64 25.12
CA ASP A 54 -4.28 9.90 26.13
C ASP A 54 -2.79 9.78 25.73
N PRO A 55 -1.86 10.22 26.60
CA PRO A 55 -0.42 10.01 26.41
C PRO A 55 -0.04 8.58 26.03
N ILE A 56 -0.74 7.55 26.53
CA ILE A 56 -0.45 6.14 26.20
C ILE A 56 -0.78 5.84 24.75
N GLN A 57 -1.93 6.32 24.26
CA GLN A 57 -2.31 6.16 22.85
C GLN A 57 -1.36 6.92 21.92
N GLN A 58 -0.88 8.10 22.34
CA GLN A 58 0.13 8.85 21.60
C GLN A 58 1.45 8.07 21.52
N LEU A 59 1.90 7.46 22.61
CA LEU A 59 3.08 6.60 22.62
C LEU A 59 2.92 5.40 21.68
N PHE A 60 1.77 4.73 21.70
CA PHE A 60 1.49 3.61 20.80
C PHE A 60 1.62 4.02 19.33
N VAL A 61 0.93 5.10 18.92
CA VAL A 61 1.00 5.60 17.54
C VAL A 61 2.42 6.05 17.18
N THR A 62 3.16 6.62 18.12
CA THR A 62 4.56 7.03 17.91
C THR A 62 5.43 5.81 17.61
N LYS A 63 5.35 4.75 18.43
CA LYS A 63 6.09 3.51 18.21
C LYS A 63 5.72 2.81 16.90
N LEU A 64 4.44 2.87 16.53
CA LEU A 64 3.96 2.30 15.28
C LEU A 64 4.53 3.04 14.06
N ARG A 65 4.60 4.38 14.11
CA ARG A 65 5.26 5.19 13.07
C ARG A 65 6.77 4.97 13.03
N ASP A 66 7.42 4.94 14.18
CA ASP A 66 8.87 4.68 14.30
C ASP A 66 9.21 3.33 13.66
N TYR A 67 8.49 2.27 14.02
CA TYR A 67 8.69 0.95 13.44
C TYR A 67 8.36 0.92 11.95
N ALA A 68 7.27 1.55 11.51
CA ALA A 68 6.92 1.61 10.08
C ALA A 68 7.98 2.34 9.23
N GLN A 69 8.66 3.34 9.78
CA GLN A 69 9.78 3.99 9.11
C GLN A 69 10.98 3.05 9.05
N LYS A 70 11.34 2.43 10.18
CA LYS A 70 12.48 1.50 10.25
C LYS A 70 12.28 0.27 9.35
N SER A 71 11.07 -0.29 9.28
CA SER A 71 10.75 -1.44 8.44
C SER A 71 10.83 -1.12 6.95
N LYS A 72 10.37 0.08 6.55
CA LYS A 72 10.54 0.58 5.17
C LYS A 72 12.01 0.75 4.83
N SER A 73 12.81 1.34 5.72
CA SER A 73 14.26 1.48 5.53
C SER A 73 14.98 0.15 5.45
N ALA A 74 14.55 -0.85 6.22
CA ALA A 74 15.12 -2.20 6.19
C ALA A 74 14.79 -2.96 4.89
N GLY A 75 13.77 -2.53 4.12
CA GLY A 75 13.50 -3.09 2.78
C GLY A 75 13.21 -4.60 2.77
N GLY A 76 12.58 -5.11 3.83
CA GLY A 76 12.30 -6.55 4.00
C GLY A 76 13.40 -7.34 4.70
N LYS A 77 14.51 -6.70 5.08
CA LYS A 77 15.50 -7.27 6.00
C LYS A 77 15.06 -7.08 7.45
N LEU A 78 15.81 -7.72 8.36
CA LEU A 78 15.60 -7.57 9.80
C LEU A 78 15.72 -6.08 10.20
N VAL A 79 14.72 -5.58 10.91
CA VAL A 79 14.68 -4.19 11.38
C VAL A 79 15.72 -4.00 12.47
N ASP A 80 16.55 -2.96 12.36
CA ASP A 80 17.63 -2.66 13.30
C ASP A 80 18.62 -3.83 13.52
N ALA A 81 18.88 -4.63 12.48
CA ALA A 81 19.81 -5.76 12.58
C ALA A 81 21.24 -5.27 12.86
N SER A 82 21.89 -5.85 13.88
CA SER A 82 23.32 -5.67 14.08
C SER A 82 24.10 -6.63 13.18
N PRO A 83 25.37 -6.32 12.86
CA PRO A 83 26.23 -7.22 12.09
C PRO A 83 26.39 -8.61 12.72
N GLU A 84 26.33 -8.69 14.05
CA GLU A 84 26.38 -9.94 14.79
C GLU A 84 25.15 -10.82 14.50
N ILE A 85 23.95 -10.24 14.50
CA ILE A 85 22.69 -10.96 14.23
C ILE A 85 22.67 -11.47 12.78
N GLU A 86 23.13 -10.67 11.82
CA GLU A 86 23.22 -11.11 10.42
C GLU A 86 24.22 -12.27 10.25
N LYS A 87 25.33 -12.23 10.99
CA LYS A 87 26.32 -13.32 11.00
C LYS A 87 25.77 -14.58 11.65
N GLU A 88 25.04 -14.45 12.75
CA GLU A 88 24.38 -15.57 13.43
C GLU A 88 23.33 -16.20 12.50
N LEU A 89 22.48 -15.39 11.88
CA LEU A 89 21.51 -15.85 10.89
C LEU A 89 22.17 -16.65 9.77
N LYS A 90 23.26 -16.13 9.20
CA LYS A 90 24.01 -16.84 8.15
C LYS A 90 24.59 -18.16 8.66
N THR A 91 25.12 -18.16 9.88
CA THR A 91 25.70 -19.37 10.49
C THR A 91 24.64 -20.44 10.72
N GLU A 92 23.45 -20.06 11.20
CA GLU A 92 22.33 -21.00 11.39
C GLU A 92 21.79 -21.52 10.06
N MET A 93 21.67 -20.67 9.03
CA MET A 93 21.28 -21.12 7.68
C MET A 93 22.29 -22.12 7.10
N ASP A 94 23.59 -21.89 7.29
CA ASP A 94 24.65 -22.81 6.84
C ASP A 94 24.60 -24.16 7.57
N LYS A 95 24.24 -24.17 8.87
CA LYS A 95 24.04 -25.42 9.63
C LYS A 95 22.84 -26.20 9.11
N LEU A 96 21.71 -25.53 8.89
CA LEU A 96 20.50 -26.14 8.36
C LEU A 96 20.73 -26.72 6.96
N ALA A 97 21.39 -25.99 6.06
CA ALA A 97 21.70 -26.48 4.73
C ALA A 97 22.49 -27.80 4.78
N LYS A 98 23.53 -27.87 5.62
CA LYS A 98 24.31 -29.11 5.81
C LYS A 98 23.49 -30.26 6.38
N GLN A 99 22.61 -29.99 7.33
CA GLN A 99 21.82 -31.03 8.00
C GLN A 99 20.77 -31.65 7.06
N TYR A 100 20.18 -30.84 6.19
CA TYR A 100 19.08 -31.27 5.31
C TYR A 100 19.53 -31.55 3.87
N GLY A 101 20.83 -31.75 3.64
CA GLY A 101 21.36 -32.18 2.35
C GLY A 101 21.44 -31.08 1.30
N GLY A 102 21.27 -29.82 1.67
CA GLY A 102 21.60 -28.68 0.81
C GLY A 102 23.11 -28.49 0.77
N ALA A 103 23.80 -29.09 -0.21
CA ALA A 103 25.21 -28.80 -0.40
C ALA A 103 25.42 -27.32 -0.76
N LYS A 104 26.64 -26.80 -0.56
CA LYS A 104 26.98 -25.42 -0.96
C LYS A 104 26.72 -25.24 -2.46
N GLY A 105 25.66 -24.50 -2.79
CA GLY A 105 25.30 -24.16 -4.18
C GLY A 105 24.19 -25.02 -4.79
N GLU A 106 23.63 -25.99 -4.07
CA GLU A 106 22.39 -26.65 -4.51
C GLU A 106 21.17 -25.77 -4.23
N ASP A 107 20.28 -25.71 -5.21
CA ASP A 107 19.03 -24.98 -5.09
C ASP A 107 18.03 -25.79 -4.28
N MET A 108 17.87 -25.42 -3.01
CA MET A 108 16.90 -26.00 -2.08
C MET A 108 15.44 -25.76 -2.49
N THR A 109 15.18 -24.88 -3.46
CA THR A 109 13.83 -24.65 -4.01
C THR A 109 13.50 -25.58 -5.17
N ALA A 110 14.52 -26.21 -5.76
CA ALA A 110 14.37 -27.17 -6.83
C ALA A 110 14.23 -28.59 -6.26
N PHE A 111 13.31 -29.36 -6.84
CA PHE A 111 13.14 -30.76 -6.47
C PHE A 111 14.32 -31.61 -6.99
N PRO A 112 14.84 -32.58 -6.22
CA PRO A 112 16.00 -33.36 -6.63
C PRO A 112 15.72 -34.25 -7.86
N ALA A 113 16.72 -34.39 -8.71
CA ALA A 113 16.68 -35.34 -9.82
C ALA A 113 17.11 -36.72 -9.32
N PHE A 114 16.21 -37.71 -9.39
CA PHE A 114 16.54 -39.08 -9.02
C PHE A 114 17.22 -39.79 -10.18
N LYS A 115 18.40 -40.35 -9.92
CA LYS A 115 19.05 -41.33 -10.78
C LYS A 115 19.05 -42.66 -10.05
N PHE A 116 18.43 -43.65 -10.66
CA PHE A 116 18.41 -45.01 -10.15
C PHE A 116 19.44 -45.80 -10.94
N GLU A 117 20.46 -46.32 -10.27
CA GLU A 117 21.40 -47.25 -10.91
C GLU A 117 20.84 -48.67 -10.77
N ASP A 118 20.97 -49.46 -11.84
CA ASP A 118 20.47 -50.83 -11.83
C ASP A 118 21.30 -51.69 -10.87
N PRO A 119 20.65 -52.52 -10.04
CA PRO A 119 21.37 -53.38 -9.11
C PRO A 119 22.21 -54.41 -9.87
N THR A 120 23.51 -54.42 -9.63
CA THR A 120 24.39 -55.48 -10.12
C THR A 120 24.10 -56.76 -9.34
N VAL A 121 23.48 -57.74 -10.00
CA VAL A 121 23.20 -59.06 -9.41
C VAL A 121 24.46 -59.90 -9.50
N ASP A 122 25.01 -60.29 -8.36
CA ASP A 122 26.10 -61.27 -8.31
C ASP A 122 25.59 -62.63 -8.83
N PRO A 123 26.32 -63.30 -9.73
CA PRO A 123 25.87 -64.55 -10.32
C PRO A 123 25.77 -65.65 -9.25
N ILE A 124 24.55 -66.13 -9.01
CA ILE A 124 24.27 -67.29 -8.16
C ILE A 124 24.66 -68.54 -8.97
N ASN A 125 25.76 -69.19 -8.55
CA ASN A 125 26.34 -70.45 -9.05
C ASN A 125 27.46 -70.31 -10.10
N ALA A 126 28.68 -70.09 -9.62
CA ALA A 126 29.93 -70.28 -10.39
C ALA A 126 30.79 -71.44 -9.86
N HIS A 127 30.16 -72.48 -9.30
CA HIS A 127 30.83 -73.73 -8.92
C HIS A 127 30.00 -74.92 -9.40
N ALA A 128 30.41 -75.50 -10.52
CA ALA A 128 30.08 -76.86 -10.96
C ALA A 128 31.39 -77.52 -11.43
#